data_AF-A0A920TWX0-F1
#
_entry.id   AF-A0A920TWX0-F1
#
_cell.length_a   1.000
_cell.length_b   1.000
_cell.length_c   1.000
_cell.angle_alpha   90.00
_cell.angle_beta   90.00
_cell.angle_gamma   90.00
#
_symmetry.space_group_name_H-M   'P 1'
#
loop_
_entity.id
_entity.type
_entity.pdbx_description
1 polymer ?
#
loop_
_entity_poly.entity_id
_entity_poly.type
_entity_poly.pdbx_seq_one_letter_code
_entity_poly.pdbx_strand_id
1 'polypeptide(L)'
;METIRRLEPQVIAGFIENEHPQTAAIILAHLEPEIASQTVKQISEKKRAEIVHRLATLEKVAPKVLKDLDEALQIEFKYSGAIIENN
;
A
#
# COMPACT_ATOMS: atom_id res chain seq x y z
N MET A 1 2.27 6.84 -7.73
CA MET A 1 1.34 6.08 -6.88
C MET A 1 0.05 6.87 -6.72
N GLU A 2 -0.73 6.94 -7.79
CA GLU A 2 -2.06 7.58 -7.76
C GLU A 2 -3.16 6.59 -7.35
N THR A 3 -2.98 5.32 -7.71
CA THR A 3 -3.96 4.24 -7.56
C THR A 3 -4.39 4.03 -6.11
N ILE A 4 -3.40 3.93 -5.20
CA ILE A 4 -3.64 3.61 -3.79
C ILE A 4 -4.25 4.76 -2.99
N ARG A 5 -4.14 6.00 -3.47
CA ARG A 5 -4.66 7.18 -2.75
C ARG A 5 -6.18 7.25 -2.72
N ARG A 6 -6.86 6.47 -3.57
CA ARG A 6 -8.33 6.44 -3.70
C ARG A 6 -8.96 5.19 -3.09
N LEU A 7 -8.18 4.31 -2.48
CA LEU A 7 -8.67 3.04 -1.93
C LEU A 7 -9.01 3.17 -0.45
N GLU A 8 -10.04 2.46 -0.04
CA GLU A 8 -10.42 2.34 1.37
C GLU A 8 -9.32 1.64 2.18
N PRO A 9 -9.05 2.07 3.43
CA PRO A 9 -7.99 1.48 4.26
C PRO A 9 -8.05 -0.05 4.40
N GLN A 10 -9.25 -0.63 4.39
CA GLN A 10 -9.51 -2.08 4.46
C GLN A 10 -9.03 -2.83 3.22
N VAL A 11 -9.24 -2.25 2.04
CA VAL A 11 -8.76 -2.83 0.78
C VAL A 11 -7.24 -2.83 0.77
N ILE A 12 -6.62 -1.71 1.17
CA ILE A 12 -5.17 -1.59 1.23
C ILE A 12 -4.59 -2.58 2.25
N ALA A 13 -5.19 -2.67 3.45
CA ALA A 13 -4.74 -3.57 4.50
C ALA A 13 -4.76 -5.03 4.04
N GLY A 14 -5.88 -5.48 3.44
CA GLY A 14 -6.00 -6.85 2.92
C GLY A 14 -4.98 -7.18 1.83
N PHE A 15 -4.67 -6.21 0.96
CA PHE A 15 -3.62 -6.36 -0.04
C PHE A 15 -2.24 -6.50 0.60
N ILE A 16 -1.82 -5.53 1.43
CA ILE A 16 -0.46 -5.52 1.99
C ILE A 16 -0.22 -6.62 3.04
N GLU A 17 -1.28 -7.19 3.61
CA GLU A 17 -1.19 -8.35 4.53
C GLU A 17 -0.55 -9.56 3.86
N ASN A 18 -0.67 -9.70 2.54
CA ASN A 18 -0.08 -10.82 1.79
C ASN A 18 1.23 -10.45 1.07
N GLU A 19 1.56 -9.16 1.00
CA GLU A 19 2.75 -8.65 0.29
C GLU A 19 4.05 -8.78 1.06
N HIS A 20 5.18 -8.63 0.35
CA HIS A 20 6.48 -8.51 1.01
C HIS A 20 6.50 -7.24 1.90
N PRO A 21 7.03 -7.29 3.14
CA PRO A 21 6.99 -6.16 4.06
C PRO A 21 7.64 -4.87 3.54
N GLN A 22 8.62 -4.99 2.63
CA GLN A 22 9.18 -3.83 1.92
C GLN A 22 8.17 -3.16 0.98
N THR A 23 7.42 -3.94 0.20
CA THR A 23 6.38 -3.44 -0.71
C THR A 23 5.28 -2.73 0.09
N ALA A 24 4.85 -3.35 1.19
CA ALA A 24 3.89 -2.76 2.12
C ALA A 24 4.39 -1.43 2.71
N ALA A 25 5.65 -1.36 3.14
CA ALA A 25 6.25 -0.12 3.64
C ALA A 25 6.31 0.99 2.58
N ILE A 26 6.66 0.64 1.34
CA ILE A 26 6.67 1.60 0.22
C ILE A 26 5.25 2.11 -0.04
N ILE A 27 4.24 1.24 -0.05
CA ILE A 27 2.84 1.63 -0.23
C ILE A 27 2.40 2.61 0.87
N LEU A 28 2.62 2.25 2.14
CA LEU A 28 2.25 3.10 3.29
C LEU A 28 2.96 4.47 3.26
N ALA A 29 4.21 4.53 2.81
CA ALA A 29 4.97 5.78 2.68
C ALA A 29 4.38 6.76 1.65
N HIS A 30 3.51 6.28 0.75
CA HIS A 30 2.87 7.09 -0.30
C HIS A 30 1.38 7.35 -0.03
N LEU A 31 0.86 6.95 1.14
CA LEU A 31 -0.49 7.26 1.58
C LEU A 31 -0.52 8.55 2.40
N GLU A 32 -1.68 9.19 2.44
CA GLU A 32 -1.94 10.27 3.40
C GLU A 32 -1.83 9.72 4.84
N PRO A 33 -1.25 10.46 5.79
CA PRO A 33 -0.99 9.98 7.15
C PRO A 33 -2.22 9.38 7.85
N GLU A 34 -3.41 9.97 7.62
CA GLU A 34 -4.67 9.49 8.18
C GLU A 34 -5.04 8.11 7.63
N ILE A 35 -4.96 7.91 6.31
CA ILE A 35 -5.23 6.62 5.65
C ILE A 35 -4.20 5.60 6.09
N ALA A 36 -2.91 5.96 6.11
CA ALA A 36 -1.84 5.07 6.57
C ALA A 36 -2.07 4.57 8.01
N SER A 37 -2.43 5.48 8.92
CA SER A 37 -2.75 5.16 10.32
C SER A 37 -3.93 4.18 10.41
N GLN A 38 -4.99 4.42 9.65
CA GLN A 38 -6.17 3.54 9.61
C GLN A 38 -5.85 2.17 9.02
N THR A 39 -5.07 2.11 7.94
CA THR A 39 -4.60 0.86 7.32
C THR A 39 -3.75 0.05 8.30
N VAL A 40 -2.77 0.67 8.96
CA VAL A 40 -1.86 -0.01 9.91
C VAL A 40 -2.63 -0.67 11.06
N LYS A 41 -3.72 -0.06 11.54
CA LYS A 41 -4.58 -0.64 12.60
C LYS A 41 -5.25 -1.95 12.19
N GLN A 42 -5.40 -2.19 10.89
CA GLN A 42 -6.12 -3.34 10.34
C GLN A 42 -5.20 -4.50 9.94
N ILE A 43 -3.89 -4.28 9.88
CA ILE A 43 -2.87 -5.31 9.62
C ILE A 43 -2.69 -6.20 10.87
N SER A 44 -2.43 -7.50 10.71
CA SER A 44 -2.12 -8.37 11.84
C SER A 44 -0.90 -7.89 12.65
N GLU A 45 -0.89 -8.06 13.97
CA GLU A 45 0.20 -7.57 14.83
C GLU A 45 1.58 -8.10 14.41
N LYS A 46 1.64 -9.38 14.01
CA LYS A 46 2.86 -10.05 13.56
C LYS A 46 3.49 -9.32 12.37
N LYS A 47 2.68 -8.94 11.39
CA LYS A 47 3.13 -8.29 10.15
C LYS A 47 3.33 -6.79 10.33
N ARG A 48 2.49 -6.17 11.16
CA ARG A 48 2.51 -4.74 11.49
C ARG A 48 3.88 -4.28 12.01
N ALA A 49 4.45 -5.01 12.97
CA ALA A 49 5.74 -4.63 13.56
C ALA A 49 6.86 -4.55 12.51
N GLU A 50 6.95 -5.55 11.62
CA GLU A 50 7.96 -5.58 10.57
C GLU A 50 7.74 -4.47 9.53
N ILE A 51 6.49 -4.27 9.09
CA ILE A 51 6.14 -3.23 8.11
C ILE A 51 6.46 -1.84 8.67
N VAL A 52 6.06 -1.55 9.91
CA VAL A 52 6.31 -0.25 10.55
C VAL A 52 7.80 -0.02 10.74
N HIS A 53 8.57 -1.05 11.11
CA HIS A 53 10.02 -0.95 11.20
C HIS A 53 10.64 -0.56 9.85
N ARG A 54 10.26 -1.25 8.77
CA ARG A 54 10.76 -0.95 7.41
C ARG A 54 10.34 0.43 6.92
N LEU A 55 9.13 0.87 7.26
CA LEU A 55 8.65 2.22 6.96
C LEU A 55 9.51 3.28 7.67
N ALA A 56 9.84 3.06 8.95
CA ALA A 56 10.68 3.97 9.73
C ALA A 56 12.13 4.04 9.23
N THR A 57 12.64 2.97 8.63
CA THR A 57 14.00 2.89 8.08
C THR A 57 14.03 3.00 6.55
N LEU A 58 12.95 3.48 5.91
CA LEU A 58 12.83 3.48 4.46
C LEU A 58 13.81 4.48 3.84
N GLU A 59 14.72 3.97 3.00
CA GLU A 59 15.62 4.79 2.20
C GLU A 59 14.96 5.26 0.89
N LYS A 60 15.68 6.08 0.13
CA LYS A 60 15.21 6.55 -1.18
C LYS A 60 14.92 5.37 -2.11
N VAL A 61 13.67 5.26 -2.54
CA VAL A 61 13.25 4.29 -3.55
C VAL A 61 13.45 4.88 -4.94
N ALA A 62 14.03 4.10 -5.85
CA ALA A 62 14.27 4.56 -7.21
C ALA A 62 12.93 4.88 -7.94
N PRO A 63 12.84 5.99 -8.70
CA PRO A 63 11.60 6.38 -9.39
C PRO A 63 11.03 5.29 -10.29
N LYS A 64 11.90 4.49 -10.95
CA LYS A 64 11.48 3.36 -11.78
C LYS A 64 10.70 2.32 -10.98
N VAL A 65 11.17 1.98 -9.77
CA VAL A 65 10.51 1.00 -8.90
C VAL A 65 9.12 1.48 -8.48
N LEU A 66 8.99 2.78 -8.18
CA LEU A 66 7.70 3.38 -7.85
C LEU A 66 6.73 3.34 -9.03
N LYS A 67 7.22 3.54 -10.25
CA LYS A 67 6.43 3.45 -11.48
C LYS A 67 5.96 2.03 -11.74
N ASP A 68 6.87 1.07 -11.68
CA ASP A 68 6.58 -0.36 -11.88
C ASP A 68 5.55 -0.84 -10.84
N LEU A 69 5.67 -0.39 -9.59
CA LEU A 69 4.72 -0.72 -8.53
C LEU A 69 3.33 -0.09 -8.76
N ASP A 70 3.26 1.17 -9.19
CA ASP A 70 1.98 1.82 -9.52
C ASP A 70 1.26 1.11 -10.67
N GLU A 71 1.99 0.71 -11.72
CA GLU A 71 1.46 -0.07 -12.84
C GLU A 71 0.93 -1.44 -12.39
N ALA A 72 1.67 -2.15 -11.53
CA ALA A 72 1.22 -3.42 -10.97
C ALA A 72 -0.07 -3.25 -10.14
N LEU A 73 -0.15 -2.21 -9.31
CA LEU A 73 -1.32 -1.94 -8.48
C LEU A 73 -2.56 -1.58 -9.33
N GLN A 74 -2.39 -0.83 -10.43
CA GLN A 74 -3.48 -0.54 -11.35
C GLN A 74 -4.07 -1.81 -11.95
N ILE A 75 -3.21 -2.75 -12.34
CA ILE A 75 -3.62 -4.04 -12.88
C ILE A 75 -4.38 -4.82 -11.81
N GLU A 76 -3.78 -5.03 -10.64
CA GLU A 76 -4.37 -5.82 -9.55
C GLU A 76 -5.77 -5.31 -9.16
N PHE A 77 -5.89 -4.00 -8.89
CA PHE A 77 -7.15 -3.44 -8.40
C PHE A 77 -8.23 -3.27 -9.48
N LYS A 78 -7.84 -3.25 -10.77
CA LYS A 78 -8.79 -3.34 -11.89
C LYS A 78 -9.43 -4.72 -11.96
N TYR A 79 -8.68 -5.78 -11.69
CA TYR A 79 -9.21 -7.15 -11.70
C TYR A 79 -9.96 -7.52 -10.42
N SER A 80 -9.61 -6.91 -9.28
CA SER A 80 -10.28 -7.15 -8.01
C SER A 80 -11.61 -6.38 -7.83
N GLY A 81 -12.01 -5.54 -8.81
CA GLY A 81 -13.24 -4.74 -8.75
C GLY A 81 -13.23 -3.61 -7.70
N ALA A 82 -12.07 -3.33 -7.09
CA ALA A 82 -11.93 -2.33 -6.04
C ALA A 82 -11.85 -0.90 -6.60
N ILE A 83 -11.45 -0.74 -7.86
CA ILE A 83 -11.59 0.51 -8.61
C ILE A 83 -12.95 0.47 -9.29
N ILE A 84 -13.98 0.98 -8.61
CA ILE A 84 -15.24 1.33 -9.26
C ILE A 84 -14.91 2.53 -10.15
N GLU A 85 -14.90 2.34 -11.47
CA GLU A 85 -14.97 3.45 -12.43
C GLU A 85 -16.25 4.23 -12.10
N ASN A 86 -16.12 5.32 -11.36
CA ASN A 86 -17.18 6.31 -11.27
C ASN A 86 -17.28 6.96 -12.66
N ASN A 87 -18.29 6.51 -13.42
CA ASN A 87 -18.78 7.18 -14.63
C ASN A 87 -19.12 8.65 -14.36
#